data_AF-A0A1G5YI20-F1
#
_entry.id   AF-A0A1G5YI20-F1
#
_cell.length_a   1.000
_cell.length_b   1.000
_cell.length_c   1.000
_cell.angle_alpha   90.00
_cell.angle_beta   90.00
_cell.angle_gamma   90.00
#
_symmetry.space_group_name_H-M   'P 1'
#
loop_
_entity.id
_entity.type
_entity.pdbx_description
1 polymer ?
#
loop_
_entity_poly.entity_id
_entity_poly.type
_entity_poly.pdbx_seq_one_letter_code
_entity_poly.pdbx_strand_id
1 'polypeptide(L)'
;MAFEYSIKDQGAVHFVTFTVRRWVDVFTRSTYCDLFIDSLRYCQEKKGLEIFAWVIMSNHSHLILRAKNENLSDIIRDFKKYTAKIIFKAICDNPLESRKHWLKMLLTFEEKIWFWEEGYHGEEIYTLKFFEQKLNYIHLNPVRANIVEKEEEYLHSSAGDLFGTRKGRLELSQFG
;
A
#
# COMPACT_ATOMS: atom_id res chain seq x y z
N MET A 1 -11.39 -7.60 -16.93
CA MET A 1 -11.21 -8.77 -16.04
C MET A 1 -11.09 -8.23 -14.62
N ALA A 2 -12.19 -8.10 -13.88
CA ALA A 2 -12.25 -7.27 -12.66
C ALA A 2 -12.74 -7.99 -11.39
N PHE A 3 -12.93 -9.31 -11.40
CA PHE A 3 -13.61 -10.00 -10.29
C PHE A 3 -12.98 -11.32 -9.81
N GLU A 4 -11.79 -11.69 -10.30
CA GLU A 4 -11.23 -13.02 -9.98
C GLU A 4 -10.51 -13.11 -8.63
N TYR A 5 -10.32 -11.98 -7.92
CA TYR A 5 -9.58 -11.92 -6.67
C TYR A 5 -10.33 -11.17 -5.56
N SER A 6 -11.65 -11.42 -5.43
CA SER A 6 -12.40 -10.93 -4.28
C SER A 6 -11.98 -11.71 -3.02
N ILE A 7 -11.75 -10.98 -1.92
CA ILE A 7 -11.50 -11.60 -0.61
C ILE A 7 -12.74 -12.40 -0.22
N LYS A 8 -12.59 -13.72 -0.07
CA LYS A 8 -13.69 -14.60 0.33
C LYS A 8 -13.78 -14.69 1.85
N ASP A 9 -12.68 -15.02 2.51
CA ASP A 9 -12.58 -14.97 3.97
C ASP A 9 -12.14 -13.57 4.41
N GLN A 10 -13.04 -12.80 5.03
CA GLN A 10 -12.74 -11.42 5.43
C GLN A 10 -11.85 -11.32 6.68
N GLY A 11 -11.71 -12.41 7.43
CA GLY A 11 -10.90 -12.50 8.64
C GLY A 11 -9.54 -13.18 8.41
N ALA A 12 -9.29 -13.76 7.24
CA ALA A 12 -7.99 -14.35 6.95
C ALA A 12 -6.91 -13.29 6.64
N VAL A 13 -5.65 -13.72 6.70
CA VAL A 13 -4.50 -12.90 6.32
C VAL A 13 -4.41 -12.86 4.80
N HIS A 14 -4.20 -11.68 4.22
CA HIS A 14 -4.14 -11.50 2.77
C HIS A 14 -2.90 -10.75 2.35
N PHE A 15 -2.32 -11.16 1.23
CA PHE A 15 -1.44 -10.33 0.44
C PHE A 15 -2.28 -9.43 -0.47
N VAL A 16 -2.13 -8.12 -0.33
CA VAL A 16 -2.90 -7.11 -1.08
C VAL A 16 -1.97 -6.19 -1.85
N THR A 17 -2.30 -5.97 -3.13
CA THR A 17 -1.62 -4.97 -3.97
C THR A 17 -2.54 -3.79 -4.27
N PHE A 18 -2.07 -2.57 -3.97
CA PHE A 18 -2.70 -1.32 -4.40
C PHE A 18 -1.89 -0.72 -5.54
N THR A 19 -2.51 -0.51 -6.70
CA THR A 19 -1.83 0.03 -7.90
C THR A 19 -2.44 1.37 -8.28
N VAL A 20 -1.61 2.39 -8.41
CA VAL A 20 -2.03 3.68 -8.96
C VAL A 20 -2.43 3.47 -10.42
N ARG A 21 -3.54 4.10 -10.82
CA ARG A 21 -4.08 4.00 -12.17
C ARG A 21 -2.99 4.24 -13.23
N ARG A 22 -2.97 3.41 -14.27
CA ARG A 22 -1.99 3.46 -15.37
C ARG A 22 -0.53 3.36 -14.91
N TRP A 23 -0.29 2.79 -13.72
CA TRP A 23 1.05 2.66 -13.14
C TRP A 23 1.79 4.00 -13.01
N VAL A 24 1.05 5.08 -12.75
CA VAL A 24 1.63 6.42 -12.63
C VAL A 24 2.46 6.54 -11.35
N ASP A 25 3.69 7.01 -11.49
CA ASP A 25 4.66 7.16 -10.40
C ASP A 25 4.31 8.31 -9.44
N VAL A 26 3.31 8.12 -8.59
CA VAL A 26 2.93 9.11 -7.57
C VAL A 26 3.90 9.08 -6.40
N PHE A 27 4.22 7.91 -5.86
CA PHE A 27 4.99 7.71 -4.63
C PHE A 27 6.50 7.95 -4.75
N THR A 28 6.92 8.81 -5.69
CA THR A 28 8.30 9.31 -5.78
C THR A 28 8.54 10.55 -4.91
N ARG A 29 7.49 11.10 -4.27
CA ARG A 29 7.59 12.15 -3.26
C ARG A 29 7.24 11.58 -1.89
N SER A 30 8.12 11.79 -0.91
CA SER A 30 7.91 11.33 0.46
C SER A 30 6.58 11.81 1.02
N THR A 31 6.17 13.05 0.76
CA THR A 31 4.90 13.61 1.23
C THR A 31 3.68 12.76 0.85
N TYR A 32 3.66 12.12 -0.32
CA TYR A 32 2.52 11.28 -0.71
C TYR A 32 2.62 9.88 -0.09
N CYS A 33 3.84 9.35 0.09
CA CYS A 33 4.07 8.14 0.87
C CYS A 33 3.63 8.33 2.33
N ASP A 34 3.90 9.51 2.90
CA ASP A 34 3.55 9.84 4.28
C ASP A 34 2.04 9.85 4.48
N LEU A 35 1.29 10.50 3.58
CA LEU A 35 -0.18 10.46 3.60
C LEU A 35 -0.75 9.03 3.49
N PHE A 36 -0.12 8.18 2.69
CA PHE A 36 -0.50 6.77 2.58
C PHE A 36 -0.25 6.01 3.88
N ILE A 37 0.92 6.17 4.48
CA ILE A 37 1.29 5.55 5.77
C ILE A 37 0.39 6.05 6.91
N ASP A 38 0.13 7.36 6.98
CA ASP A 38 -0.75 7.93 8.01
C ASP A 38 -2.19 7.40 7.87
N SER A 39 -2.64 7.19 6.64
CA SER A 39 -3.94 6.55 6.37
C SER A 39 -3.97 5.08 6.82
N LEU A 40 -2.87 4.34 6.65
CA LEU A 40 -2.76 2.96 7.15
C LEU A 40 -2.77 2.95 8.68
N ARG A 41 -2.00 3.83 9.33
CA ARG A 41 -1.98 3.97 10.79
C ARG A 41 -3.38 4.26 11.34
N TYR A 42 -4.12 5.16 10.71
CA TYR A 42 -5.51 5.42 11.06
C TYR A 42 -6.37 4.14 10.98
N CYS A 43 -6.18 3.31 9.94
CA CYS A 43 -6.88 2.03 9.84
C CYS A 43 -6.46 1.04 10.94
N GLN A 44 -5.20 1.01 11.37
CA GLN A 44 -4.77 0.19 12.52
C GLN A 44 -5.49 0.63 13.79
N GLU A 45 -5.46 1.93 14.08
CA GLU A 45 -5.99 2.51 15.32
C GLU A 45 -7.52 2.50 15.41
N LYS A 46 -8.21 2.68 14.28
CA LYS A 46 -9.68 2.92 14.26
C LYS A 46 -10.49 1.82 13.61
N LYS A 47 -9.88 0.96 12.81
CA LYS A 47 -10.58 -0.08 12.03
C LYS A 47 -10.07 -1.49 12.32
N GLY A 48 -9.15 -1.66 13.26
CA GLY A 48 -8.60 -2.97 13.60
C GLY A 48 -7.84 -3.63 12.45
N LEU A 49 -7.20 -2.83 11.60
CA LEU A 49 -6.33 -3.33 10.53
C LEU A 49 -5.01 -3.82 11.15
N GLU A 50 -4.72 -5.09 10.99
CA GLU A 50 -3.43 -5.69 11.32
C GLU A 50 -2.57 -5.72 10.08
N ILE A 51 -1.30 -5.30 10.21
CA ILE A 51 -0.34 -5.23 9.10
C ILE A 51 0.86 -6.06 9.50
N PHE A 52 1.26 -7.01 8.67
CA PHE A 52 2.38 -7.90 8.93
C PHE A 52 3.62 -7.48 8.16
N ALA A 53 3.45 -6.94 6.95
CA ALA A 53 4.52 -6.43 6.12
C ALA A 53 3.99 -5.42 5.11
N TRP A 54 4.84 -4.49 4.67
CA TRP A 54 4.47 -3.52 3.64
C TRP A 54 5.68 -2.99 2.87
N VAL A 55 5.45 -2.60 1.61
CA VAL A 55 6.36 -1.81 0.78
C VAL A 55 5.54 -0.87 -0.11
N ILE A 56 6.01 0.37 -0.27
CA ILE A 56 5.46 1.35 -1.21
C ILE A 56 6.51 1.58 -2.29
N MET A 57 6.22 1.10 -3.49
CA MET A 57 6.97 1.39 -4.71
C MET A 57 6.45 2.69 -5.35
N SER A 58 7.10 3.17 -6.40
CA SER A 58 6.76 4.47 -7.03
C SER A 58 5.31 4.59 -7.51
N ASN A 59 4.69 3.49 -7.93
CA ASN A 59 3.35 3.48 -8.53
C ASN A 59 2.41 2.40 -7.95
N HIS A 60 2.88 1.60 -6.99
CA HIS A 60 2.07 0.58 -6.33
C HIS A 60 2.61 0.28 -4.93
N SER A 61 1.84 -0.44 -4.12
CA SER A 61 2.28 -0.93 -2.83
C SER A 61 1.81 -2.35 -2.61
N HIS A 62 2.61 -3.15 -1.92
CA HIS A 62 2.26 -4.49 -1.50
C HIS A 62 2.20 -4.57 0.02
N LEU A 63 1.17 -5.21 0.55
CA LEU A 63 0.98 -5.40 1.98
C LEU A 63 0.58 -6.83 2.30
N ILE A 64 0.97 -7.32 3.46
CA ILE A 64 0.30 -8.45 4.11
C ILE A 64 -0.52 -7.88 5.26
N LEU A 65 -1.83 -8.12 5.27
CA LEU A 65 -2.76 -7.50 6.20
C LEU A 65 -3.98 -8.38 6.51
N ARG A 66 -4.65 -8.08 7.61
CA ARG A 66 -5.89 -8.74 8.05
C ARG A 66 -6.79 -7.72 8.74
N ALA A 67 -8.11 -7.90 8.64
CA ALA A 67 -9.04 -7.19 9.51
C ALA A 67 -9.35 -8.06 10.74
N LYS A 68 -9.13 -7.52 11.94
CA LYS A 68 -9.33 -8.28 13.19
C LYS A 68 -10.81 -8.48 13.54
N ASN A 69 -11.60 -7.42 13.42
CA ASN A 69 -13.00 -7.36 13.88
C ASN A 69 -13.98 -6.87 12.79
N GLU A 70 -13.46 -6.51 11.62
CA GLU A 70 -14.19 -5.79 10.57
C GLU A 70 -14.08 -6.54 9.24
N ASN A 71 -14.88 -6.14 8.25
CA ASN A 71 -14.75 -6.65 6.90
C ASN A 71 -13.54 -6.02 6.19
N LEU A 72 -12.54 -6.82 5.81
CA LEU A 72 -11.32 -6.31 5.18
C LEU A 72 -11.61 -5.55 3.86
N SER A 73 -12.59 -6.00 3.09
CA SER A 73 -12.99 -5.33 1.85
C SER A 73 -13.56 -3.93 2.10
N ASP A 74 -14.29 -3.73 3.20
CA ASP A 74 -14.80 -2.42 3.60
C ASP A 74 -13.68 -1.47 4.05
N ILE A 75 -12.71 -1.98 4.82
CA ILE A 75 -11.51 -1.20 5.19
C ILE A 75 -10.76 -0.77 3.93
N ILE A 76 -10.50 -1.71 3.01
CA ILE A 76 -9.80 -1.44 1.74
C ILE A 76 -10.57 -0.42 0.90
N ARG A 77 -11.88 -0.56 0.75
CA ARG A 77 -12.72 0.37 -0.02
C ARG A 77 -12.58 1.79 0.54
N ASP A 78 -12.75 1.95 1.84
CA ASP A 78 -12.72 3.25 2.50
C ASP A 78 -11.31 3.86 2.47
N PHE A 79 -10.28 3.03 2.69
CA PHE A 79 -8.88 3.41 2.59
C PHE A 79 -8.56 3.95 1.19
N LYS A 80 -8.92 3.21 0.13
CA LYS A 80 -8.71 3.65 -1.26
C LYS A 80 -9.45 4.95 -1.56
N LYS A 81 -10.72 5.06 -1.13
CA LYS A 81 -11.54 6.26 -1.32
C LYS A 81 -10.94 7.49 -0.63
N TYR A 82 -10.45 7.33 0.59
CA TYR A 82 -9.85 8.42 1.37
C TYR A 82 -8.50 8.84 0.80
N THR A 83 -7.59 7.87 0.60
CA THR A 83 -6.24 8.12 0.06
C THR A 83 -6.27 8.74 -1.33
N ALA A 84 -7.17 8.29 -2.21
CA ALA A 84 -7.36 8.90 -3.53
C ALA A 84 -7.65 10.40 -3.44
N LYS A 85 -8.52 10.81 -2.50
CA LYS A 85 -8.89 12.22 -2.33
C LYS A 85 -7.76 13.04 -1.72
N ILE A 86 -7.17 12.58 -0.61
CA ILE A 86 -6.16 13.39 0.11
C ILE A 86 -4.87 13.50 -0.68
N ILE A 87 -4.43 12.43 -1.36
CA ILE A 87 -3.18 12.44 -2.12
C ILE A 87 -3.37 13.28 -3.40
N PHE A 88 -4.51 13.15 -4.08
CA PHE A 88 -4.82 14.00 -5.23
C PHE A 88 -4.86 15.49 -4.86
N LYS A 89 -5.49 15.82 -3.72
CA LYS A 89 -5.49 17.18 -3.18
C LYS A 89 -4.06 17.65 -2.88
N ALA A 90 -3.26 16.82 -2.21
CA ALA A 90 -1.86 17.14 -1.92
C ALA A 90 -1.05 17.40 -3.20
N ILE A 91 -1.24 16.60 -4.26
CA ILE A 91 -0.63 16.85 -5.58
C ILE A 91 -1.05 18.21 -6.13
N CYS A 92 -2.34 18.52 -6.10
CA CYS A 92 -2.88 19.77 -6.64
C CYS A 92 -2.39 21.01 -5.86
N ASP A 93 -2.23 20.88 -4.55
CA ASP A 93 -1.86 21.99 -3.66
C ASP A 93 -0.34 22.13 -3.52
N ASN A 94 0.45 21.11 -3.84
CA ASN A 94 1.91 21.12 -3.65
C ASN A 94 2.63 22.03 -4.67
N PRO A 95 3.20 23.18 -4.30
CA PRO A 95 3.89 24.06 -5.23
C PRO A 95 5.21 23.47 -5.77
N LEU A 96 5.79 22.47 -5.10
CA LEU A 96 7.05 21.83 -5.45
C LEU A 96 6.88 20.60 -6.36
N GLU A 97 5.64 20.21 -6.69
CA GLU A 97 5.39 19.09 -7.60
C GLU A 97 5.52 19.53 -9.05
N SER A 98 6.70 19.30 -9.63
CA SER A 98 6.99 19.60 -11.03
C SER A 98 6.07 18.89 -12.02
N ARG A 99 5.51 17.73 -11.66
CA ARG A 99 4.61 16.94 -12.52
C ARG A 99 3.13 17.24 -12.25
N LYS A 100 2.78 18.28 -11.48
CA LYS A 100 1.41 18.52 -10.96
C LYS A 100 0.34 18.43 -12.04
N HIS A 101 0.51 19.19 -13.13
CA HIS A 101 -0.46 19.22 -14.23
C HIS A 101 -0.59 17.87 -14.92
N TRP A 102 0.53 17.16 -15.12
CA TRP A 102 0.55 15.84 -15.73
C TRP A 102 -0.12 14.78 -14.85
N LEU A 103 0.20 14.75 -13.56
CA LEU A 103 -0.44 13.85 -12.58
C LEU A 103 -1.95 14.14 -12.49
N LYS A 104 -2.35 15.41 -12.41
CA LYS A 104 -3.76 15.81 -12.37
C LYS A 104 -4.53 15.28 -13.58
N MET A 105 -3.97 15.43 -14.78
CA MET A 105 -4.56 14.91 -16.01
C MET A 105 -4.69 13.38 -16.00
N LEU A 106 -3.68 12.65 -15.53
CA LEU A 106 -3.69 11.18 -15.54
C LEU A 106 -4.58 10.57 -14.45
N LEU A 107 -4.74 11.26 -13.33
CA LEU A 107 -5.52 10.83 -12.17
C LEU A 107 -6.95 11.38 -12.17
N THR A 108 -7.39 11.94 -13.30
CA THR A 108 -8.76 12.44 -13.51
C THR A 108 -9.37 11.73 -14.73
N PHE A 109 -10.67 11.45 -14.66
CA PHE A 109 -11.48 10.97 -15.79
C PHE A 109 -12.88 11.54 -15.65
N GLU A 110 -13.41 12.13 -16.72
CA GLU A 110 -14.73 12.80 -16.70
C GLU A 110 -14.89 13.74 -15.50
N GLU A 111 -13.86 14.56 -15.25
CA GLU A 111 -13.78 15.53 -14.14
C GLU A 111 -13.82 14.93 -12.72
N LYS A 112 -13.78 13.59 -12.59
CA LYS A 112 -13.74 12.87 -11.31
C LYS A 112 -12.33 12.33 -11.04
N ILE A 113 -11.97 12.26 -9.75
CA ILE A 113 -10.73 11.65 -9.30
C ILE A 113 -10.77 10.14 -9.60
N TRP A 114 -9.82 9.67 -10.40
CA TRP A 114 -9.57 8.25 -10.65
C TRP A 114 -8.10 7.94 -10.36
N PHE A 115 -7.81 7.72 -9.09
CA PHE A 115 -6.45 7.57 -8.57
C PHE A 115 -5.96 6.12 -8.60
N TRP A 116 -6.75 5.19 -8.09
CA TRP A 116 -6.39 3.78 -8.00
C TRP A 116 -6.94 3.00 -9.20
N GLU A 117 -6.25 1.93 -9.60
CA GLU A 117 -6.84 0.87 -10.43
C GLU A 117 -8.11 0.31 -9.77
N GLU A 118 -9.06 -0.16 -10.59
CA GLU A 118 -10.29 -0.78 -10.07
C GLU A 118 -10.00 -2.10 -9.37
N GLY A 119 -10.75 -2.39 -8.30
CA GLY A 119 -10.53 -3.58 -7.48
C GLY A 119 -9.17 -3.55 -6.74
N TYR A 120 -8.73 -4.72 -6.30
CA TYR A 120 -7.40 -4.94 -5.75
C TYR A 120 -7.10 -6.43 -5.90
N HIS A 121 -5.82 -6.80 -5.92
CA HIS A 121 -5.42 -8.20 -5.96
C HIS A 121 -5.23 -8.69 -4.53
N GLY A 122 -6.19 -9.47 -4.00
CA GLY A 122 -6.12 -10.11 -2.69
C GLY A 122 -5.83 -11.60 -2.84
N GLU A 123 -4.70 -12.07 -2.31
CA GLU A 123 -4.38 -13.49 -2.20
C GLU A 123 -4.42 -13.90 -0.73
N GLU A 124 -5.30 -14.83 -0.38
CA GLU A 124 -5.40 -15.38 0.98
C GLU A 124 -4.13 -16.17 1.33
N ILE A 125 -3.57 -15.91 2.51
CA ILE A 125 -2.39 -16.58 3.04
C ILE A 125 -2.82 -17.60 4.10
N TYR A 126 -2.72 -18.88 3.73
CA TYR A 126 -3.20 -20.01 4.53
C TYR A 126 -2.07 -20.89 5.11
N THR A 127 -0.80 -20.62 4.80
CA THR A 127 0.35 -21.33 5.39
C THR A 127 1.50 -20.39 5.72
N LEU A 128 2.31 -20.75 6.72
CA LEU A 128 3.55 -20.06 7.05
C LEU A 128 4.51 -19.98 5.86
N LYS A 129 4.67 -21.07 5.11
CA LYS A 129 5.50 -21.08 3.91
C LYS A 129 5.04 -20.04 2.88
N PHE A 130 3.73 -19.90 2.68
CA PHE A 130 3.20 -18.91 1.74
C PHE A 130 3.34 -17.48 2.27
N PHE A 131 3.17 -17.29 3.58
CA PHE A 131 3.44 -16.03 4.26
C PHE A 131 4.90 -15.59 4.05
N GLU A 132 5.87 -16.45 4.33
CA GLU A 132 7.31 -16.17 4.16
C GLU A 132 7.66 -15.83 2.70
N GLN A 133 7.05 -16.52 1.73
CA GLN A 133 7.24 -16.21 0.31
C GLN A 133 6.77 -14.79 -0.03
N LYS A 134 5.60 -14.36 0.46
CA LYS A 134 5.08 -13.02 0.21
C LYS A 134 5.84 -11.96 1.01
N LEU A 135 6.26 -12.26 2.23
CA LEU A 135 7.11 -11.39 3.06
C LEU A 135 8.41 -11.06 2.31
N ASN A 136 9.13 -12.10 1.85
CA ASN A 136 10.35 -11.94 1.07
C ASN A 136 10.10 -11.21 -0.25
N TYR A 137 8.97 -11.49 -0.92
CA TYR A 137 8.59 -10.76 -2.13
C TYR A 137 8.43 -9.25 -1.89
N ILE A 138 7.76 -8.87 -0.78
CA ILE A 138 7.57 -7.47 -0.38
C ILE A 138 8.92 -6.80 -0.13
N HIS A 139 9.76 -7.40 0.70
CA HIS A 139 11.02 -6.78 1.13
C HIS A 139 12.07 -6.75 0.03
N LEU A 140 12.15 -7.77 -0.82
CA LEU A 140 13.08 -7.80 -1.95
C LEU A 140 12.61 -6.99 -3.17
N ASN A 141 11.41 -6.42 -3.16
CA ASN A 141 10.88 -5.66 -4.31
C ASN A 141 11.79 -4.47 -4.70
N PRO A 142 12.26 -3.63 -3.75
CA PRO A 142 13.18 -2.54 -4.04
C PRO A 142 14.55 -3.00 -4.57
N VAL A 143 15.03 -4.16 -4.09
CA VAL A 143 16.29 -4.77 -4.56
C VAL A 143 16.16 -5.25 -6.00
N ARG A 144 15.06 -5.96 -6.32
CA ARG A 144 14.76 -6.43 -7.68
C ARG A 144 14.59 -5.27 -8.67
N ALA A 145 14.11 -4.13 -8.19
CA ALA A 145 14.00 -2.90 -8.96
C ALA A 145 15.32 -2.12 -9.07
N ASN A 146 16.42 -2.62 -8.49
CA ASN A 146 17.74 -1.96 -8.42
C ASN A 146 17.69 -0.56 -7.80
N ILE A 147 16.82 -0.35 -6.79
CA ILE A 147 16.72 0.93 -6.07
C ILE A 147 17.70 0.96 -4.89
N VAL A 148 17.91 -0.19 -4.25
CA VAL A 148 18.81 -0.39 -3.12
C VAL A 148 19.54 -1.72 -3.28
N GLU A 149 20.70 -1.87 -2.64
CA GLU A 149 21.44 -3.13 -2.64
C GLU A 149 20.88 -4.11 -1.62
N LYS A 150 20.34 -3.59 -0.49
CA LYS A 150 19.73 -4.40 0.57
C LYS A 150 18.33 -3.92 0.91
N GLU A 151 17.43 -4.85 1.23
CA GLU A 151 16.02 -4.57 1.47
C GLU A 151 15.77 -3.60 2.64
N GLU A 152 16.56 -3.68 3.71
CA GLU A 152 16.43 -2.86 4.91
C GLU A 152 16.79 -1.37 4.68
N GLU A 153 17.52 -1.08 3.60
CA GLU A 153 17.91 0.27 3.19
C GLU A 153 16.72 1.05 2.60
N TYR A 154 15.71 0.36 2.08
CA TYR A 154 14.57 1.03 1.47
C TYR A 154 13.64 1.65 2.53
N LEU A 155 13.56 2.98 2.54
CA LEU A 155 12.83 3.75 3.57
C LEU A 155 11.32 3.51 3.57
N HIS A 156 10.75 3.24 2.39
CA HIS A 156 9.32 3.01 2.22
C HIS A 156 8.98 1.52 2.24
N SER A 157 9.57 0.79 3.19
CA SER A 157 9.33 -0.63 3.46
C SER A 157 9.38 -0.93 4.95
N SER A 158 8.69 -2.00 5.34
CA SER A 158 8.76 -2.57 6.69
C SER A 158 10.02 -3.40 6.94
N ALA A 159 10.86 -3.63 5.91
CA ALA A 159 12.10 -4.40 6.02
C ALA A 159 13.02 -3.86 7.13
N GLY A 160 13.27 -2.55 7.16
CA GLY A 160 14.15 -1.96 8.18
C GLY A 160 13.71 -2.22 9.62
N ASP A 161 12.40 -2.34 9.86
CA ASP A 161 11.84 -2.68 11.18
C ASP A 161 12.00 -4.17 11.47
N LEU A 162 11.70 -5.04 10.50
CA LEU A 162 11.87 -6.49 10.62
C LEU A 162 13.33 -6.87 10.92
N PHE A 163 14.28 -6.23 10.24
CA PHE A 163 15.72 -6.45 10.43
C PHE A 163 16.30 -5.67 11.61
N GLY A 164 15.52 -4.85 12.30
CA GLY A 164 15.96 -4.07 13.46
C GLY A 164 16.96 -2.95 13.15
N THR A 165 17.10 -2.55 11.89
CA THR A 165 18.03 -1.48 11.47
C THR A 165 17.42 -0.08 11.59
N ARG A 166 16.08 0.01 11.63
CA ARG A 166 15.34 1.28 11.76
C ARG A 166 13.99 1.02 12.41
N LYS A 167 13.56 1.92 13.30
CA LYS A 167 12.21 1.88 13.87
C LYS A 167 11.13 1.97 12.78
N GLY A 168 10.19 1.05 12.79
CA GLY A 168 9.04 1.02 11.87
C GLY A 168 8.14 2.26 11.95
N ARG A 169 7.49 2.56 10.83
CA ARG A 169 6.51 3.65 10.69
C ARG A 169 5.05 3.23 11.00
N LEU A 170 4.82 1.92 11.03
CA LEU A 170 3.56 1.23 11.31
C LEU A 170 3.87 0.11 12.30
N GLU A 171 2.90 -0.25 13.12
CA GLU A 171 3.03 -1.39 14.04
C GLU A 171 2.87 -2.70 13.27
N LEU A 172 3.83 -3.62 13.40
CA LEU A 172 3.79 -4.91 12.70
C LEU A 172 3.21 -6.01 13.60
N SER A 173 2.20 -6.70 13.09
CA SER A 173 1.63 -7.90 13.70
C SER A 173 2.47 -9.13 13.39
N GLN A 174 2.46 -10.11 14.28
CA GLN A 174 3.14 -11.40 14.08
C GLN A 174 2.19 -12.41 13.45
N PHE A 175 2.68 -13.16 12.47
CA PHE A 175 1.94 -14.25 11.85
C PHE A 175 2.13 -15.53 12.68
N GLY A 176 1.03 -16.08 13.20
CA GLY A 176 1.00 -17.26 14.08
C GLY A 176 -0.41 -17.67 14.43
#